data_AF-A0A503TMK1-F1
#
_entry.id   AF-A0A503TMK1-F1
#
_cell.length_a   1.000
_cell.length_b   1.000
_cell.length_c   1.000
_cell.angle_alpha   90.00
_cell.angle_beta   90.00
_cell.angle_gamma   90.00
#
_symmetry.space_group_name_H-M   'P 1'
#
loop_
_entity.id
_entity.type
_entity.pdbx_description
1 polymer ?
#
loop_
_entity_poly.entity_id
_entity_poly.type
_entity_poly.pdbx_seq_one_letter_code
_entity_poly.pdbx_strand_id
1 'polypeptide(L)' 'MALKIRLPGGTLKVKQHHELRRREQKREVPVWQVGKYFVVWWPATISDRPSKRPGGERNDFP' A
#
# COMPACT_ATOMS: atom_id res chain seq x y z
N MET A 1 -7.33 9.04 -10.88
CA MET A 1 -8.10 8.93 -9.63
C MET A 1 -7.92 7.55 -9.01
N ALA A 2 -7.84 7.49 -7.69
CA ALA A 2 -7.72 6.25 -6.93
C ALA A 2 -8.89 6.08 -5.94
N LEU A 3 -9.69 5.03 -6.11
CA LEU A 3 -10.74 4.64 -5.17
C LEU A 3 -10.13 3.70 -4.13
N LYS A 4 -10.25 4.05 -2.84
CA LYS A 4 -9.80 3.21 -1.73
C LYS A 4 -11.00 2.72 -0.96
N ILE A 5 -11.25 1.41 -1.00
CA ILE A 5 -12.35 0.77 -0.28
C ILE A 5 -11.75 -0.02 0.88
N ARG A 6 -12.17 0.30 2.11
CA ARG A 6 -11.89 -0.54 3.28
C ARG A 6 -12.94 -1.64 3.32
N LEU A 7 -12.49 -2.89 3.25
CA LEU A 7 -13.34 -4.07 3.35
C LEU A 7 -12.94 -4.87 4.60
N PRO A 8 -13.85 -5.68 5.19
CA PRO A 8 -13.46 -6.63 6.22
C PRO A 8 -12.39 -7.58 5.65
N GLY A 9 -11.20 -7.59 6.27
CA GLY A 9 -10.04 -8.39 5.82
C GLY A 9 -8.98 -7.63 5.02
N GLY A 10 -9.19 -6.37 4.63
CA GLY A 10 -8.17 -5.61 3.90
C GLY A 10 -8.61 -4.28 3.30
N THR A 11 -7.71 -3.68 2.54
CA THR A 11 -7.97 -2.48 1.75
C THR A 11 -7.86 -2.83 0.27
N LEU A 12 -8.94 -2.59 -0.47
CA LEU A 12 -8.92 -2.61 -1.92
C LEU A 12 -8.57 -1.21 -2.43
N LYS A 13 -7.53 -1.10 -3.24
CA LYS A 13 -7.19 0.14 -3.95
C LYS A 13 -7.46 -0.09 -5.44
N VAL A 14 -8.32 0.72 -6.02
CA VAL A 14 -8.59 0.71 -7.46
C VAL A 14 -8.03 1.98 -8.06
N LYS A 15 -7.19 1.84 -9.08
CA LYS A 15 -6.53 2.94 -9.78
C LYS A 15 -6.76 2.81 -11.27
N GLN A 16 -6.55 3.88 -12.02
CA GLN A 16 -6.48 3.83 -13.48
C GLN A 16 -5.04 3.54 -13.94
N HIS A 17 -4.88 3.03 -15.17
CA HIS A 17 -3.57 2.68 -15.74
C HIS A 17 -2.51 3.79 -15.60
N HIS A 18 -2.91 5.04 -15.85
CA HIS A 18 -2.04 6.21 -15.79
C HIS A 18 -1.53 6.56 -14.37
N GLU A 19 -2.16 6.01 -13.34
CA GLU A 19 -1.83 6.26 -11.92
C GLU A 19 -1.14 5.07 -11.25
N LEU A 20 -0.86 4.01 -12.02
CA LEU A 20 -0.06 2.91 -11.54
C LEU A 20 1.35 3.40 -11.24
N ARG A 21 1.79 3.18 -10.00
CA ARG A 21 3.19 3.41 -9.63
C ARG A 21 4.08 2.40 -10.34
N ARG A 22 5.36 2.74 -10.52
CA ARG A 22 6.36 1.85 -11.13
C ARG A 22 6.37 0.43 -10.55
N ARG A 23 6.09 0.27 -9.24
CA ARG A 23 5.98 -1.04 -8.57
C ARG A 23 4.76 -1.86 -9.01
N GLU A 24 3.62 -1.19 -9.19
CA GLU A 24 2.38 -1.81 -9.70
C GLU A 24 2.54 -2.19 -11.18
N GLN A 25 3.20 -1.35 -11.97
CA GLN A 25 3.55 -1.65 -13.37
C GLN A 25 4.52 -2.84 -13.48
N LYS A 26 5.50 -2.93 -12.57
CA LYS A 26 6.44 -4.06 -12.47
C LYS A 26 5.83 -5.32 -11.85
N ARG A 27 4.55 -5.30 -11.47
CA ARG A 27 3.85 -6.42 -10.81
C ARG A 27 4.53 -6.91 -9.52
N GLU A 28 5.25 -6.02 -8.82
CA GLU A 28 5.88 -6.32 -7.52
C GLU A 28 4.85 -6.44 -6.39
N VAL A 29 3.61 -6.03 -6.65
CA VAL A 29 2.46 -6.18 -5.76
C VAL A 29 1.34 -6.90 -6.53
N PRO A 30 0.43 -7.60 -5.85
CA PRO A 30 -0.70 -8.26 -6.50
C PRO A 30 -1.63 -7.22 -7.14
N VAL A 31 -1.50 -7.03 -8.45
CA VAL A 31 -2.32 -6.13 -9.25
C VAL A 31 -3.18 -6.95 -10.20
N TRP A 32 -4.49 -6.70 -10.17
CA TRP A 32 -5.50 -7.31 -11.04
C TRP A 32 -6.01 -6.26 -12.02
N GLN A 33 -5.98 -6.54 -13.32
CA GLN A 33 -6.56 -5.62 -14.32
C GLN A 33 -8.03 -5.96 -14.54
N VAL A 34 -8.91 -4.99 -14.33
CA VAL A 34 -10.35 -5.10 -14.58
C VAL A 34 -10.72 -4.00 -15.57
N GLY A 35 -10.77 -4.36 -16.85
CA GLY A 35 -10.97 -3.41 -17.94
C GLY A 35 -9.85 -2.36 -18.02
N LYS A 36 -10.20 -1.09 -17.79
CA LYS A 36 -9.28 0.07 -17.77
C LYS A 36 -8.72 0.38 -16.38
N TYR A 37 -9.18 -0.34 -15.36
CA TYR A 37 -8.81 -0.14 -13.97
C TYR A 37 -7.90 -1.25 -13.48
N PHE A 38 -7.09 -0.91 -12.48
CA PHE A 38 -6.13 -1.78 -11.84
C PHE A 38 -6.47 -1.84 -10.36
N VAL A 39 -6.74 -3.04 -9.88
CA VAL A 39 -7.18 -3.35 -8.55
C VAL A 39 -6.01 -3.96 -7.78
N VAL A 40 -5.69 -3.39 -6.63
CA VAL A 40 -4.61 -3.81 -5.76
C VAL A 40 -5.19 -4.18 -4.40
N TRP A 41 -5.05 -5.44 -4.02
CA TRP A 41 -5.52 -5.92 -2.72
C TRP A 41 -4.41 -5.85 -1.68
N TRP A 42 -4.68 -5.15 -0.58
CA TRP A 42 -3.82 -5.09 0.59
C TRP A 42 -4.52 -5.79 1.75
N PRO A 43 -4.16 -7.05 2.08
CA PRO A 43 -4.75 -7.73 3.22
C PRO A 43 -4.41 -7.00 4.53
N ALA A 44 -5.33 -7.00 5.50
CA ALA A 44 -5.16 -6.29 6.77
C ALA A 44 -4.01 -6.88 7.63
N THR A 45 -3.60 -8.11 7.37
CA THR A 45 -2.42 -8.74 8.00
C THR A 45 -1.11 -8.15 7.50
N ILE A 46 -1.08 -7.63 6.27
CA ILE A 46 -0.06 -6.68 5.80
C ILE A 46 -0.48 -5.31 6.33
N SER A 47 -0.54 -5.23 7.66
CA SER A 47 -0.64 -3.95 8.34
C SER A 47 0.59 -3.18 7.91
N ASP A 48 0.37 -2.06 7.22
CA ASP A 48 1.31 -0.95 7.12
C ASP A 48 1.60 -0.55 8.56
N ARG A 49 2.45 -1.30 9.27
CA ARG A 49 3.25 -0.72 10.30
C ARG A 49 4.13 0.22 9.47
N PRO A 50 3.94 1.55 9.51
CA PRO A 50 5.09 2.39 9.31
C PRO A 50 6.14 1.79 10.24
N SER A 51 7.34 1.48 9.75
CA SER A 51 8.44 1.18 10.64
C SER A 51 8.42 2.30 11.67
N LYS A 52 7.89 1.98 12.86
CA LYS A 52 7.96 2.83 14.02
C LYS A 52 9.45 2.77 14.28
N ARG A 53 10.20 3.72 13.70
CA ARG A 53 11.58 3.94 14.10
C ARG A 53 11.48 3.99 15.62
N PRO A 54 12.14 3.10 16.37
CA PRO A 54 12.33 3.41 17.76
C PRO A 54 13.15 4.70 17.73
N GLY A 55 12.49 5.82 18.01
CA GLY A 55 13.13 7.00 18.53
C GLY A 55 13.69 6.58 19.88
N GLY A 56 14.84 5.91 19.84
CA GLY A 56 15.71 5.72 20.98
C GLY A 56 16.61 6.94 21.00
N GLU A 57 16.09 8.00 21.62
CA GLU A 57 16.85 9.11 22.15
C GLU A 57 18.00 8.53 22.98
N ARG A 58 19.18 8.45 22.36
CA ARG A 58 20.46 8.25 23.02
C ARG A 58 21.22 9.55 22.78
N ASN A 59 21.29 10.39 23.80
CA ASN A 59 22.51 10.48 24.59
C ASN A 59 22.25 11.39 25.80
N ASP A 60 22.21 10.73 26.95
CA ASP A 60 22.59 11.27 28.25
C ASP A 60 24.03 11.81 28.12
N PHE A 61 24.23 13.09 28.41
CA PHE A 61 25.55 13.68 28.59
C PHE A 61 25.56 14.38 29.96
N PRO A 62 26.49 14.04 30.87
CA PRO A 62 26.67 14.74 32.14
C PRO A 62 27.30 16.12 31.96
#